data_AF-A0A497QPY2-F1
#
_entry.id   AF-A0A497QPY2-F1
#
_cell.length_a   1.000
_cell.length_b   1.000
_cell.length_c   1.000
_cell.angle_alpha   90.00
_cell.angle_beta   90.00
_cell.angle_gamma   90.00
#
_symmetry.space_group_name_H-M   'P 1'
#
loop_
_entity.id
_entity.type
_entity.pdbx_description
1 polymer ?
#
loop_
_entity_poly.entity_id
_entity_poly.type
_entity_poly.pdbx_seq_one_letter_code
_entity_poly.pdbx_strand_id
1 'polypeptide(L)'
;MSKDLMKVDEIKDITVKTDDLIDKSNKFMQIFSRAADPESHSLVEFKVFDNSKLAKLADNMPEINRATNIFGRQNSQATGKLMSLNMISQSPYRRLKQCLAKIERKRQALKENIFKLRKEKVELDKLLARKQRWVDNIEPDYVDRDFDLQLLNIEIEEKIVNIGDTNIYIEGALKEIGMYQDAYNEIKESYDIPDDWDEKDFEKCEVEEHVKTAFLHTIRDVEMTGRLNVGTHEYLEQYGVNPHAAYHLVKQYLEQVENITTSGNAPSINVLYDFLDKMYELFKDEYKHTMRRIGLKNLISEDYLYLEEKTAQILEEENDV
;
A
#
# COMPACT_ATOMS: atom_id res chain seq x y z
N MET A 1 42.29 28.81 5.43
CA MET A 1 42.28 28.86 3.97
C MET A 1 41.29 27.82 3.49
N SER A 2 40.16 28.28 2.95
CA SER A 2 39.14 27.45 2.34
C SER A 2 39.79 26.63 1.22
N LYS A 3 39.94 25.31 1.42
CA LYS A 3 40.18 24.41 0.31
C LYS A 3 38.87 24.38 -0.46
N ASP A 4 38.83 25.10 -1.57
CA ASP A 4 37.81 24.90 -2.60
C ASP A 4 37.72 23.39 -2.84
N LEU A 5 36.60 22.81 -2.45
CA LEU A 5 36.16 21.51 -2.94
C LEU A 5 36.08 21.69 -4.46
N MET A 6 37.06 21.14 -5.20
CA MET A 6 36.95 21.04 -6.64
C MET A 6 35.57 20.47 -6.95
N LYS A 7 34.76 21.21 -7.70
CA LYS A 7 33.54 20.68 -8.29
C LYS A 7 33.98 19.57 -9.24
N VAL A 8 33.94 18.33 -8.77
CA VAL A 8 34.14 17.15 -9.59
C VAL A 8 32.97 17.11 -10.55
N ASP A 9 33.23 17.38 -11.83
CA ASP A 9 32.26 17.23 -12.90
C ASP A 9 32.23 15.71 -13.15
N GLU A 10 31.43 14.95 -12.39
CA GLU A 10 31.43 13.47 -12.38
C GLU A 10 31.33 12.86 -13.79
N ILE A 11 30.68 13.57 -14.73
CA ILE A 11 30.54 13.18 -16.14
C ILE A 11 31.86 13.36 -16.92
N LYS A 12 32.70 14.35 -16.58
CA LYS A 12 34.01 14.56 -17.23
C LYS A 12 35.06 13.54 -16.80
N ASP A 13 34.96 12.99 -15.60
CA ASP A 13 35.91 11.97 -15.11
C ASP A 13 35.59 10.56 -15.67
N ILE A 14 34.33 10.31 -16.05
CA ILE A 14 33.92 9.07 -16.76
C ILE A 14 34.26 9.14 -18.27
N THR A 15 34.52 10.33 -18.82
CA THR A 15 34.80 10.51 -20.25
C THR A 15 36.26 10.21 -20.58
N VAL A 16 36.57 8.92 -20.65
CA VAL A 16 37.80 8.45 -21.31
C VAL A 16 37.69 8.77 -22.81
N LYS A 17 38.71 9.41 -23.37
CA LYS A 17 38.79 9.69 -24.81
C LYS A 17 38.79 8.36 -25.56
N THR A 18 37.76 8.14 -26.37
CA THR A 18 37.56 6.88 -27.11
C THR A 18 38.55 6.67 -28.24
N ASP A 19 39.20 7.75 -28.69
CA ASP A 19 40.12 7.74 -29.83
C ASP A 19 41.37 6.86 -29.60
N ASP A 20 41.81 6.70 -28.34
CA ASP A 20 43.03 5.96 -28.00
C ASP A 20 42.76 4.48 -27.64
N LEU A 21 41.50 4.08 -27.45
CA LEU A 21 41.12 2.76 -26.92
C LEU A 21 40.30 1.88 -27.86
N ILE A 22 39.69 2.46 -28.90
CA ILE A 22 38.81 1.73 -29.83
C ILE A 22 39.19 2.11 -31.26
N ASP A 23 39.41 1.11 -32.12
CA ASP A 23 39.64 1.33 -33.55
C ASP A 23 38.34 1.74 -34.25
N LYS A 24 38.10 3.06 -34.29
CA LYS A 24 36.95 3.68 -34.96
C LYS A 24 36.99 3.56 -36.48
N SER A 25 38.09 3.11 -37.08
CA SER A 25 38.20 2.90 -38.53
C SER A 25 37.68 1.53 -38.98
N ASN A 26 37.57 0.58 -38.05
CA ASN A 26 37.12 -0.77 -38.33
C ASN A 26 35.60 -0.81 -38.54
N LYS A 27 35.18 -1.07 -39.79
CA LYS A 27 33.76 -1.16 -40.19
C LYS A 27 32.97 -2.21 -39.40
N PHE A 28 33.60 -3.31 -38.97
CA PHE A 28 32.93 -4.32 -38.13
C PHE A 28 32.66 -3.78 -36.72
N MET A 29 33.63 -3.05 -36.15
CA MET A 29 33.47 -2.40 -34.84
C MET A 29 32.39 -1.31 -34.86
N GLN A 30 32.29 -0.53 -35.94
CA GLN A 30 31.22 0.44 -36.16
C GLN A 30 29.82 -0.20 -36.19
N ILE A 31 29.71 -1.46 -36.64
CA ILE A 31 28.44 -2.19 -36.69
C ILE A 31 28.08 -2.77 -35.31
N PHE A 32 29.06 -3.32 -34.60
CA PHE A 32 28.82 -4.06 -33.35
C PHE A 32 28.80 -3.16 -32.09
N SER A 33 29.49 -2.01 -32.10
CA SER A 33 29.61 -1.14 -30.93
C SER A 33 29.33 0.32 -31.25
N ARG A 34 28.50 0.96 -30.42
CA ARG A 34 28.25 2.41 -30.47
C ARG A 34 29.47 3.24 -30.05
N ALA A 35 30.44 2.64 -29.36
CA ALA A 35 31.67 3.33 -28.96
C ALA A 35 32.67 3.51 -30.12
N ALA A 36 32.43 2.84 -31.26
CA ALA A 36 33.19 3.02 -32.50
C ALA A 36 32.54 4.04 -33.46
N ASP A 37 31.50 4.77 -33.02
CA ASP A 37 30.88 5.87 -33.77
C ASP A 37 31.94 6.96 -34.07
N PRO A 38 32.22 7.28 -35.35
CA PRO A 38 33.21 8.28 -35.72
C PRO A 38 32.91 9.68 -35.17
N GLU A 39 31.65 9.98 -34.85
CA GLU A 39 31.23 11.28 -34.31
C GLU A 39 31.25 11.34 -32.78
N SER A 40 31.51 10.22 -32.09
CA SER A 40 31.55 10.19 -30.63
C SER A 40 32.95 10.47 -30.09
N HIS A 41 33.06 11.38 -29.13
CA HIS A 41 34.34 11.87 -28.58
C HIS A 41 34.67 11.25 -27.21
N SER A 42 33.76 10.48 -26.62
CA SER A 42 33.96 9.86 -25.30
C SER A 42 33.09 8.63 -25.07
N LEU A 43 33.46 7.78 -24.10
CA LEU A 43 32.71 6.54 -23.79
C LEU A 43 31.29 6.81 -23.27
N VAL A 44 31.10 7.94 -22.60
CA VAL A 44 29.81 8.38 -22.05
C VAL A 44 29.55 9.80 -22.54
N GLU A 45 28.91 9.91 -23.70
CA GLU A 45 28.57 11.18 -24.33
C GLU A 45 27.06 11.38 -24.39
N PHE A 46 26.57 12.39 -23.68
CA PHE A 46 25.16 12.79 -23.77
C PHE A 46 24.94 13.64 -25.03
N LYS A 47 24.39 13.04 -26.10
CA LYS A 47 24.10 13.76 -27.37
C LYS A 47 23.09 14.92 -27.21
N VAL A 48 22.27 14.92 -26.16
CA VAL A 48 21.17 15.89 -25.96
C VAL A 48 21.37 16.79 -24.73
N PHE A 49 21.97 16.27 -23.66
CA PHE A 49 22.12 16.96 -22.39
C PHE A 49 23.49 17.61 -22.30
N ASP A 50 23.52 18.94 -22.32
CA ASP A 50 24.68 19.75 -22.01
C ASP A 50 24.63 20.20 -20.53
N ASN A 51 25.74 20.74 -20.03
CA ASN A 51 25.84 21.21 -18.64
C ASN A 51 24.77 22.27 -18.31
N SER A 52 24.31 23.07 -19.28
CA SER A 52 23.26 24.06 -19.06
C SER A 52 21.88 23.41 -18.82
N LYS A 53 21.53 22.37 -19.59
CA LYS A 53 20.30 21.59 -19.36
C LYS A 53 20.37 20.78 -18.07
N LEU A 54 21.54 20.22 -17.74
CA LEU A 54 21.74 19.52 -16.47
C LEU A 54 21.58 20.45 -15.27
N ALA A 55 22.13 21.67 -15.33
CA ALA A 55 21.94 22.69 -14.31
C ALA A 55 20.45 23.04 -14.14
N LYS A 56 19.72 23.22 -15.24
CA LYS A 56 18.27 23.45 -15.19
C LYS A 56 17.51 22.29 -14.55
N LEU A 57 17.94 21.04 -14.76
CA LEU A 57 17.34 19.89 -14.07
C LEU A 57 17.63 19.95 -12.57
N ALA A 58 18.90 20.15 -12.20
CA ALA A 58 19.35 20.23 -10.82
C ALA A 58 18.64 21.36 -10.04
N ASP A 59 18.43 22.53 -10.64
CA ASP A 59 17.72 23.66 -10.04
C ASP A 59 16.25 23.32 -9.68
N ASN A 60 15.63 22.41 -10.44
CA ASN A 60 14.25 21.97 -10.20
C ASN A 60 14.15 20.80 -9.20
N MET A 61 15.25 20.05 -8.98
CA MET A 61 15.23 18.86 -8.11
C MET A 61 14.80 19.13 -6.65
N PRO A 62 15.11 20.26 -6.01
CA PRO A 62 14.64 20.54 -4.65
C PRO A 62 13.11 20.52 -4.53
N GLU A 63 12.40 21.10 -5.50
CA GLU A 63 10.93 21.10 -5.52
C GLU A 63 10.38 19.71 -5.82
N ILE A 64 11.00 18.95 -6.72
CA ILE A 64 10.61 17.56 -7.02
C ILE A 64 10.81 16.66 -5.80
N ASN A 65 11.90 16.83 -5.05
CA ASN A 65 12.16 16.08 -3.82
C ASN A 65 11.16 16.46 -2.73
N ARG A 66 10.83 17.75 -2.58
CA ARG A 66 9.75 18.22 -1.69
C ARG A 66 8.42 17.56 -2.06
N ALA A 67 8.02 17.63 -3.32
CA ALA A 67 6.77 17.08 -3.80
C ALA A 67 6.70 15.56 -3.63
N THR A 68 7.78 14.85 -3.93
CA THR A 68 7.89 13.40 -3.71
C THR A 68 7.68 13.04 -2.24
N ASN A 69 8.25 13.81 -1.31
CA ASN A 69 8.08 13.61 0.13
C ASN A 69 6.66 13.91 0.63
N ILE A 70 5.94 14.87 0.01
CA ILE A 70 4.54 15.16 0.33
C ILE A 70 3.66 13.94 0.10
N PHE A 71 3.84 13.28 -1.06
CA PHE A 71 3.10 12.07 -1.36
C PHE A 71 3.68 10.91 -0.57
N GLY A 72 4.94 10.52 -0.81
CA GLY A 72 5.67 9.49 -0.07
C GLY A 72 4.98 8.11 0.02
N ARG A 73 3.79 7.96 -0.56
CA ARG A 73 2.88 6.82 -0.44
C ARG A 73 2.17 6.63 -1.76
N GLN A 74 1.81 5.38 -2.06
CA GLN A 74 1.20 5.03 -3.34
C GLN A 74 -0.24 5.53 -3.47
N ASN A 75 -1.01 5.47 -2.38
CA ASN A 75 -2.44 5.79 -2.39
C ASN A 75 -2.74 7.03 -1.56
N SER A 76 -3.67 7.86 -2.04
CA SER A 76 -4.17 8.99 -1.26
C SER A 76 -4.94 8.52 -0.01
N GLN A 77 -5.08 9.42 0.95
CA GLN A 77 -5.93 9.20 2.14
C GLN A 77 -7.36 8.86 1.78
N ALA A 78 -7.93 9.56 0.79
CA ALA A 78 -9.29 9.31 0.30
C ALA A 78 -9.42 7.91 -0.31
N THR A 79 -8.44 7.49 -1.12
CA THR A 79 -8.38 6.12 -1.66
C THR A 79 -8.24 5.07 -0.55
N GLY A 80 -7.43 5.37 0.47
CA GLY A 80 -7.25 4.51 1.64
C GLY A 80 -8.54 4.34 2.45
N LYS A 81 -9.17 5.44 2.87
CA LYS A 81 -10.35 5.43 3.74
C LYS A 81 -11.63 5.09 2.97
N LEU A 82 -11.93 5.75 1.85
CA LEU A 82 -13.21 5.60 1.17
C LEU A 82 -13.25 4.43 0.19
N MET A 83 -12.20 4.22 -0.61
CA MET A 83 -12.21 3.11 -1.56
C MET A 83 -11.80 1.81 -0.88
N SER A 84 -10.66 1.78 -0.17
CA SER A 84 -10.15 0.50 0.33
C SER A 84 -11.02 -0.09 1.45
N LEU A 85 -11.58 0.73 2.35
CA LEU A 85 -12.41 0.22 3.46
C LEU A 85 -13.87 -0.09 3.03
N ASN A 86 -14.42 0.66 2.06
CA ASN A 86 -15.81 0.42 1.60
C ASN A 86 -15.90 -0.59 0.44
N MET A 87 -14.81 -0.90 -0.27
CA MET A 87 -14.86 -1.83 -1.41
C MET A 87 -15.20 -3.26 -0.98
N ILE A 88 -14.85 -3.64 0.25
CA ILE A 88 -14.93 -5.03 0.72
C ILE A 88 -16.04 -5.23 1.77
N SER A 89 -16.47 -4.20 2.50
CA SER A 89 -17.39 -4.44 3.63
C SER A 89 -18.38 -3.35 4.00
N GLN A 90 -19.58 -3.79 4.37
CA GLN A 90 -20.62 -3.00 5.04
C GLN A 90 -20.50 -3.04 6.57
N SER A 91 -19.91 -4.10 7.13
CA SER A 91 -19.80 -4.37 8.56
C SER A 91 -18.62 -3.62 9.20
N PRO A 92 -18.82 -2.97 10.37
CA PRO A 92 -17.77 -2.28 11.09
C PRO A 92 -16.57 -3.16 11.41
N TYR A 93 -16.80 -4.38 11.93
CA TYR A 93 -15.74 -5.31 12.30
C TYR A 93 -14.90 -5.76 11.11
N ARG A 94 -15.50 -5.89 9.92
CA ARG A 94 -14.77 -6.23 8.70
C ARG A 94 -13.94 -5.05 8.18
N ARG A 95 -14.35 -3.80 8.43
CA ARG A 95 -13.52 -2.60 8.21
C ARG A 95 -12.35 -2.56 9.20
N LEU A 96 -12.57 -2.88 10.48
CA LEU A 96 -11.50 -2.99 11.48
C LEU A 96 -10.46 -4.05 11.06
N LYS A 97 -10.92 -5.25 10.68
CA LYS A 97 -10.07 -6.34 10.16
C LYS A 97 -9.25 -5.90 8.94
N GLN A 98 -9.84 -5.10 8.04
CA GLN A 98 -9.11 -4.53 6.91
C GLN A 98 -8.04 -3.52 7.33
N CYS A 99 -8.35 -2.60 8.26
CA CYS A 99 -7.35 -1.68 8.83
C CYS A 99 -6.17 -2.47 9.41
N LEU A 100 -6.45 -3.48 10.24
CA LEU A 100 -5.42 -4.35 10.84
C LEU A 100 -4.58 -5.06 9.77
N ALA A 101 -5.22 -5.64 8.75
CA ALA A 101 -4.51 -6.31 7.66
C ALA A 101 -3.63 -5.34 6.85
N LYS A 102 -4.07 -4.09 6.64
CA LYS A 102 -3.28 -3.06 5.96
C LYS A 102 -2.10 -2.60 6.81
N ILE A 103 -2.32 -2.39 8.11
CA ILE A 103 -1.26 -2.05 9.07
C ILE A 103 -0.22 -3.16 9.08
N GLU A 104 -0.61 -4.42 9.18
CA GLU A 104 0.35 -5.54 9.27
C GLU A 104 1.19 -5.66 7.99
N ARG A 105 0.59 -5.54 6.80
CA ARG A 105 1.36 -5.50 5.54
C ARG A 105 2.39 -4.37 5.53
N LYS A 106 2.04 -3.19 6.06
CA LYS A 106 2.95 -2.03 6.11
C LYS A 106 4.01 -2.20 7.20
N ARG A 107 3.70 -2.84 8.33
CA ARG A 107 4.68 -3.23 9.36
C ARG A 107 5.71 -4.21 8.81
N GLN A 108 5.28 -5.18 8.01
CA GLN A 108 6.21 -6.11 7.35
C GLN A 108 7.13 -5.37 6.38
N ALA A 109 6.60 -4.51 5.51
CA ALA A 109 7.40 -3.70 4.59
C ALA A 109 8.40 -2.79 5.35
N LEU A 110 7.95 -2.17 6.44
CA LEU A 110 8.81 -1.35 7.31
C LEU A 110 9.92 -2.17 7.95
N LYS A 111 9.61 -3.37 8.46
CA LYS A 111 10.59 -4.30 9.04
C LYS A 111 11.69 -4.64 8.04
N GLU A 112 11.31 -5.02 6.82
CA GLU A 112 12.24 -5.37 5.74
C GLU A 112 13.17 -4.20 5.40
N ASN A 113 12.61 -3.00 5.22
CA ASN A 113 13.37 -1.78 4.92
C ASN A 113 14.33 -1.38 6.05
N ILE A 114 13.91 -1.46 7.32
CA ILE A 114 14.77 -1.14 8.46
C ILE A 114 15.96 -2.10 8.56
N PHE A 115 15.73 -3.40 8.36
CA PHE A 115 16.84 -4.37 8.39
C PHE A 115 17.80 -4.18 7.21
N LYS A 116 17.27 -3.85 6.02
CA LYS A 116 18.09 -3.48 4.86
C LYS A 116 18.97 -2.26 5.18
N LEU A 117 18.38 -1.18 5.69
CA LEU A 117 19.09 0.05 6.07
C LEU A 117 20.19 -0.21 7.11
N ARG A 118 19.91 -1.05 8.12
CA ARG A 118 20.90 -1.44 9.13
C ARG A 118 22.10 -2.18 8.52
N LYS A 119 21.87 -3.08 7.56
CA LYS A 119 22.95 -3.81 6.88
C LYS A 119 23.78 -2.85 6.03
N GLU A 120 23.13 -2.00 5.24
CA GLU A 120 23.79 -0.99 4.41
C GLU A 120 24.63 -0.02 5.23
N LYS A 121 24.14 0.40 6.41
CA LYS A 121 24.91 1.22 7.34
C LYS A 121 26.19 0.51 7.82
N VAL A 122 26.10 -0.75 8.22
CA VAL A 122 27.28 -1.53 8.66
C VAL A 122 28.27 -1.73 7.51
N GLU A 123 27.79 -1.95 6.29
CA GLU A 123 28.64 -2.03 5.10
C GLU A 123 29.33 -0.68 4.82
N LEU A 124 28.60 0.43 4.90
CA LEU A 124 29.17 1.77 4.78
C LEU A 124 30.26 2.02 5.83
N ASP A 125 30.03 1.67 7.10
CA ASP A 125 31.02 1.80 8.18
C ASP A 125 32.29 0.97 7.88
N LYS A 126 32.14 -0.23 7.31
CA LYS A 126 33.27 -1.07 6.88
C LYS A 126 34.05 -0.43 5.74
N LEU A 127 33.37 0.14 4.74
CA LEU A 127 34.01 0.82 3.60
C LEU A 127 34.76 2.06 4.05
N LEU A 128 34.17 2.86 4.96
CA LEU A 128 34.84 4.02 5.57
C LEU A 128 36.09 3.62 6.35
N ALA A 129 36.01 2.57 7.17
CA ALA A 129 37.16 2.05 7.90
C ALA A 129 38.25 1.49 6.97
N ARG A 130 37.85 0.81 5.87
CA ARG A 130 38.77 0.33 4.84
C ARG A 130 39.47 1.51 4.17
N LYS A 131 38.72 2.55 3.78
CA LYS A 131 39.26 3.77 3.18
C LYS A 131 40.30 4.42 4.08
N GLN A 132 40.01 4.53 5.37
CA GLN A 132 40.94 5.11 6.34
C GLN A 132 42.25 4.30 6.45
N ARG A 133 42.17 2.96 6.52
CA ARG A 133 43.37 2.10 6.52
C ARG A 133 44.21 2.24 5.24
N TRP A 134 43.56 2.39 4.09
CA TRP A 134 44.27 2.61 2.83
C TRP A 134 44.95 3.97 2.77
N VAL A 135 44.40 4.99 3.44
CA VAL A 135 45.04 6.31 3.57
C VAL A 135 46.25 6.23 4.51
N ASP A 136 46.13 5.48 5.61
CA ASP A 136 47.16 5.37 6.64
C ASP A 136 48.32 4.42 6.27
N ASN A 137 48.08 3.37 5.48
CA ASN A 137 49.13 2.46 4.99
C ASN A 137 49.94 3.12 3.86
N ILE A 138 51.18 3.50 4.16
CA ILE A 138 52.14 4.12 3.24
C ILE A 138 53.08 3.02 2.72
N GLU A 139 52.67 2.23 1.72
CA GLU A 139 53.59 1.40 0.94
C GLU A 139 53.50 1.72 -0.56
N PRO A 140 54.60 1.59 -1.32
CA PRO A 140 54.76 2.24 -2.62
C PRO A 140 54.51 1.25 -3.77
N ASP A 141 53.25 1.00 -4.11
CA ASP A 141 52.90 0.59 -5.47
C ASP A 141 51.78 1.53 -5.98
N TYR A 142 52.19 2.45 -6.86
CA TYR A 142 51.65 3.82 -6.91
C TYR A 142 50.58 4.05 -8.00
N VAL A 143 49.99 3.00 -8.55
CA VAL A 143 48.96 3.09 -9.61
C VAL A 143 47.68 2.32 -9.25
N ASP A 144 47.80 1.05 -8.83
CA ASP A 144 46.65 0.23 -8.45
C ASP A 144 45.93 0.77 -7.18
N ARG A 145 46.69 1.38 -6.25
CA ARG A 145 46.13 2.02 -5.05
C ARG A 145 45.14 3.14 -5.36
N ASP A 146 45.46 3.98 -6.35
CA ASP A 146 44.60 5.12 -6.69
C ASP A 146 43.29 4.64 -7.32
N PHE A 147 43.37 3.64 -8.21
CA PHE A 147 42.18 3.00 -8.80
C PHE A 147 41.34 2.27 -7.74
N ASP A 148 41.96 1.57 -6.79
CA ASP A 148 41.25 0.93 -5.68
C ASP A 148 40.54 1.94 -4.76
N LEU A 149 41.18 3.09 -4.51
CA LEU A 149 40.56 4.19 -3.75
C LEU A 149 39.40 4.82 -4.51
N GLN A 150 39.49 4.97 -5.84
CA GLN A 150 38.41 5.46 -6.68
C GLN A 150 37.20 4.50 -6.66
N LEU A 151 37.43 3.20 -6.85
CA LEU A 151 36.37 2.18 -6.74
C LEU A 151 35.72 2.20 -5.36
N LEU A 152 36.51 2.32 -4.30
CA LEU A 152 36.00 2.39 -2.93
C LEU A 152 35.15 3.64 -2.69
N ASN A 153 35.49 4.78 -3.30
CA ASN A 153 34.67 6.00 -3.22
C ASN A 153 33.33 5.82 -3.92
N ILE A 154 33.32 5.21 -5.11
CA ILE A 154 32.09 4.91 -5.86
C ILE A 154 31.18 3.99 -5.03
N GLU A 155 31.73 2.93 -4.42
CA GLU A 155 30.95 2.03 -3.54
C GLU A 155 30.37 2.77 -2.33
N ILE A 156 31.12 3.70 -1.72
CA ILE A 156 30.64 4.52 -0.60
C ILE A 156 29.50 5.43 -1.04
N GLU A 157 29.65 6.13 -2.16
CA GLU A 157 28.64 7.04 -2.71
C GLU A 157 27.36 6.29 -3.06
N GLU A 158 27.47 5.14 -3.72
CA GLU A 158 26.34 4.26 -4.04
C GLU A 158 25.57 3.88 -2.76
N LYS A 159 26.27 3.50 -1.69
CA LYS A 159 25.63 3.15 -0.41
C LYS A 159 24.94 4.34 0.24
N ILE A 160 25.54 5.54 0.19
CA ILE A 160 24.93 6.76 0.75
C ILE A 160 23.62 7.10 0.00
N VAL A 161 23.62 7.03 -1.32
CA VAL A 161 22.42 7.28 -2.14
C VAL A 161 21.32 6.27 -1.82
N ASN A 162 21.63 4.98 -1.80
CA ASN A 162 20.68 3.92 -1.48
C ASN A 162 20.03 4.08 -0.09
N ILE A 163 20.83 4.48 0.91
CA ILE A 163 20.34 4.78 2.27
C ILE A 163 19.39 5.98 2.24
N GLY A 164 19.74 7.04 1.51
CA GLY A 164 18.92 8.24 1.34
C GLY A 164 17.55 7.93 0.75
N ASP A 165 17.53 7.16 -0.35
CA ASP A 165 16.29 6.79 -1.06
C ASP A 165 15.38 5.89 -0.22
N THR A 166 15.97 5.03 0.63
CA THR A 166 15.21 4.12 1.49
C THR A 166 14.32 4.87 2.51
N ASN A 167 14.71 6.09 2.92
CA ASN A 167 13.96 6.87 3.91
C ASN A 167 12.55 7.23 3.44
N ILE A 168 12.36 7.52 2.15
CA ILE A 168 11.05 7.87 1.58
C ILE A 168 10.06 6.71 1.77
N TYR A 169 10.52 5.48 1.54
CA TYR A 169 9.70 4.28 1.71
C TYR A 169 9.35 4.00 3.18
N ILE A 170 10.29 4.27 4.09
CA ILE A 170 10.06 4.16 5.54
C ILE A 170 8.98 5.15 5.98
N GLU A 171 9.14 6.43 5.62
CA GLU A 171 8.18 7.48 5.98
C GLU A 171 6.79 7.22 5.37
N GLY A 172 6.76 6.76 4.13
CA GLY A 172 5.53 6.32 3.45
C GLY A 172 4.78 5.24 4.21
N ALA A 173 5.48 4.19 4.64
CA ALA A 173 4.90 3.10 5.41
C ALA A 173 4.36 3.59 6.77
N LEU A 174 5.09 4.46 7.47
CA LEU A 174 4.67 5.03 8.74
C LEU A 174 3.41 5.91 8.59
N LYS A 175 3.35 6.75 7.56
CA LYS A 175 2.17 7.57 7.23
C LYS A 175 0.93 6.72 7.00
N GLU A 176 1.06 5.59 6.29
CA GLU A 176 -0.07 4.68 6.06
C GLU A 176 -0.48 3.93 7.33
N ILE A 177 0.47 3.52 8.18
CA ILE A 177 0.14 2.91 9.49
C ILE A 177 -0.67 3.89 10.33
N GLY A 178 -0.19 5.13 10.51
CA GLY A 178 -0.90 6.14 11.30
C GLY A 178 -2.31 6.41 10.77
N MET A 179 -2.47 6.57 9.45
CA MET A 179 -3.78 6.73 8.82
C MET A 179 -4.77 5.60 9.17
N TYR A 180 -4.33 4.35 9.08
CA TYR A 180 -5.19 3.20 9.34
C TYR A 180 -5.45 3.00 10.84
N GLN A 181 -4.53 3.45 11.71
CA GLN A 181 -4.78 3.52 13.15
C GLN A 181 -5.87 4.54 13.49
N ASP A 182 -5.78 5.75 12.92
CA ASP A 182 -6.81 6.78 13.10
C ASP A 182 -8.16 6.27 12.60
N ALA A 183 -8.21 5.70 11.38
CA ALA A 183 -9.44 5.13 10.83
C ALA A 183 -9.99 3.98 11.69
N TYR A 184 -9.14 3.13 12.25
CA TYR A 184 -9.55 2.05 13.14
C TYR A 184 -10.23 2.59 14.41
N ASN A 185 -9.63 3.61 15.05
CA ASN A 185 -10.20 4.25 16.24
C ASN A 185 -11.51 4.99 15.92
N GLU A 186 -11.53 5.79 14.85
CA GLU A 186 -12.72 6.51 14.37
C GLU A 186 -13.91 5.56 14.15
N ILE A 187 -13.67 4.38 13.55
CA ILE A 187 -14.71 3.37 13.32
C ILE A 187 -15.19 2.76 14.63
N LYS A 188 -14.28 2.41 15.55
CA LYS A 188 -14.66 1.86 16.85
C LYS A 188 -15.55 2.82 17.63
N GLU A 189 -15.15 4.09 17.70
CA GLU A 189 -15.92 5.15 18.36
C GLU A 189 -17.30 5.35 17.70
N SER A 190 -17.37 5.32 16.36
CA SER A 190 -18.63 5.57 15.64
C SER A 190 -19.67 4.45 15.79
N TYR A 191 -19.22 3.23 16.11
CA TYR A 191 -20.08 2.04 16.23
C TYR A 191 -20.09 1.48 17.66
N ASP A 192 -19.59 2.24 18.64
CA ASP A 192 -19.50 1.85 20.06
C ASP A 192 -18.88 0.45 20.26
N ILE A 193 -17.84 0.14 19.48
CA ILE A 193 -17.16 -1.17 19.55
C ILE A 193 -16.20 -1.16 20.74
N PRO A 194 -16.33 -2.12 21.68
CA PRO A 194 -15.51 -2.15 22.88
C PRO A 194 -14.04 -2.40 22.55
N ASP A 195 -13.14 -2.06 23.49
CA ASP A 195 -11.70 -2.23 23.30
C ASP A 195 -11.28 -3.70 23.29
N ASP A 196 -11.97 -4.53 24.06
CA ASP A 196 -11.78 -5.97 24.23
C ASP A 196 -12.68 -6.80 23.30
N TRP A 197 -13.03 -6.27 22.12
CA TRP A 197 -13.72 -7.04 21.10
C TRP A 197 -12.85 -8.22 20.63
N ASP A 198 -13.50 -9.35 20.37
CA ASP A 198 -12.82 -10.61 20.06
C ASP A 198 -13.29 -11.23 18.73
N GLU A 199 -12.80 -12.43 18.42
CA GLU A 199 -13.17 -13.13 17.20
C GLU A 199 -14.66 -13.51 17.17
N LYS A 200 -15.27 -13.75 18.35
CA LYS A 200 -16.70 -14.08 18.45
C LYS A 200 -17.58 -12.89 18.08
N ASP A 201 -17.18 -11.69 18.48
CA ASP A 201 -17.89 -10.46 18.11
C ASP A 201 -17.80 -10.21 16.59
N PHE A 202 -16.64 -10.46 15.97
CA PHE A 202 -16.48 -10.43 14.52
C PHE A 202 -17.39 -11.44 13.80
N GLU A 203 -17.36 -12.72 14.21
CA GLU A 203 -18.11 -13.80 13.55
C GLU A 203 -19.63 -13.61 13.62
N LYS A 204 -20.15 -13.04 14.72
CA LYS A 204 -21.59 -12.71 14.85
C LYS A 204 -22.04 -11.69 13.82
N CYS A 205 -21.19 -10.72 13.48
CA CYS A 205 -21.51 -9.68 12.51
C CYS A 205 -21.35 -10.11 11.05
N GLU A 206 -20.71 -11.25 10.76
CA GLU A 206 -20.51 -11.69 9.36
C GLU A 206 -21.83 -12.07 8.67
N VAL A 207 -22.84 -12.57 9.40
CA VAL A 207 -24.17 -12.85 8.80
C VAL A 207 -24.79 -11.57 8.23
N GLU A 208 -24.71 -10.47 8.97
CA GLU A 208 -25.20 -9.16 8.54
C GLU A 208 -24.52 -8.70 7.27
N GLU A 209 -23.19 -8.77 7.26
CA GLU A 209 -22.36 -8.42 6.12
C GLU A 209 -22.77 -9.17 4.86
N HIS A 210 -22.93 -10.48 4.97
CA HIS A 210 -23.18 -11.33 3.82
C HIS A 210 -24.61 -11.19 3.29
N VAL A 211 -25.61 -11.04 4.17
CA VAL A 211 -26.99 -10.72 3.74
C VAL A 211 -27.05 -9.38 3.04
N LYS A 212 -26.46 -8.31 3.62
CA LYS A 212 -26.42 -6.99 2.98
C LYS A 212 -25.71 -7.02 1.63
N THR A 213 -24.60 -7.74 1.53
CA THR A 213 -23.84 -7.89 0.28
C THR A 213 -24.65 -8.64 -0.79
N ALA A 214 -25.38 -9.69 -0.41
CA ALA A 214 -26.23 -10.44 -1.34
C ALA A 214 -27.35 -9.56 -1.93
N PHE A 215 -27.97 -8.72 -1.11
CA PHE A 215 -28.97 -7.74 -1.58
C PHE A 215 -28.34 -6.63 -2.43
N LEU A 216 -27.16 -6.13 -2.07
CA LEU A 216 -26.42 -5.16 -2.88
C LEU A 216 -26.08 -5.70 -4.27
N HIS A 217 -25.67 -6.97 -4.37
CA HIS A 217 -25.45 -7.65 -5.65
C HIS A 217 -26.76 -7.82 -6.43
N THR A 218 -27.85 -8.12 -5.75
CA THR A 218 -29.19 -8.23 -6.37
C THR A 218 -29.63 -6.91 -6.96
N ILE A 219 -29.46 -5.80 -6.24
CA ILE A 219 -29.75 -4.45 -6.75
C ILE A 219 -28.95 -4.18 -8.02
N ARG A 220 -27.62 -4.39 -7.97
CA ARG A 220 -26.73 -4.15 -9.12
C ARG A 220 -27.12 -4.99 -10.34
N ASP A 221 -27.38 -6.28 -10.14
CA ASP A 221 -27.79 -7.18 -11.21
C ASP A 221 -29.12 -6.74 -11.86
N VAL A 222 -30.11 -6.39 -11.04
CA VAL A 222 -31.44 -5.97 -11.50
C VAL A 222 -31.40 -4.59 -12.16
N GLU A 223 -30.65 -3.62 -11.63
CA GLU A 223 -30.48 -2.30 -12.24
C GLU A 223 -29.75 -2.40 -13.59
N MET A 224 -28.70 -3.21 -13.67
CA MET A 224 -27.88 -3.30 -14.88
C MET A 224 -28.50 -4.18 -15.97
N THR A 225 -29.21 -5.24 -15.61
CA THR A 225 -29.66 -6.27 -16.57
C THR A 225 -31.14 -6.65 -16.47
N GLY A 226 -31.84 -6.21 -15.42
CA GLY A 226 -33.23 -6.58 -15.12
C GLY A 226 -33.41 -8.00 -14.57
N ARG A 227 -32.32 -8.76 -14.39
CA ARG A 227 -32.30 -10.17 -13.99
C ARG A 227 -31.19 -10.41 -12.99
N LEU A 228 -31.34 -11.40 -12.12
CA LEU A 228 -30.25 -11.83 -11.23
C LEU A 228 -29.27 -12.73 -11.99
N ASN A 229 -27.98 -12.55 -11.71
CA ASN A 229 -26.93 -13.48 -12.13
C ASN A 229 -27.01 -14.79 -11.31
N VAL A 230 -26.42 -15.86 -11.83
CA VAL A 230 -26.32 -17.17 -11.17
C VAL A 230 -25.55 -17.06 -9.85
N GLY A 231 -24.42 -16.36 -9.84
CA GLY A 231 -23.63 -16.18 -8.62
C GLY A 231 -24.38 -15.46 -7.51
N THR A 232 -25.22 -14.47 -7.86
CA THR A 232 -26.06 -13.76 -6.90
C THR A 232 -27.20 -14.65 -6.38
N HIS A 233 -27.79 -15.50 -7.23
CA HIS A 233 -28.76 -16.52 -6.78
C HIS A 233 -28.15 -17.46 -5.76
N GLU A 234 -27.00 -18.05 -6.09
CA GLU A 234 -26.30 -18.99 -5.19
C GLU A 234 -25.96 -18.32 -3.87
N TYR A 235 -25.51 -17.07 -3.91
CA TYR A 235 -25.13 -16.34 -2.71
C TYR A 235 -26.32 -16.01 -1.80
N LEU A 236 -27.49 -15.65 -2.36
CA LEU A 236 -28.72 -15.49 -1.59
C LEU A 236 -29.13 -16.81 -0.91
N GLU A 237 -29.09 -17.92 -1.65
CA GLU A 237 -29.46 -19.24 -1.13
C GLU A 237 -28.52 -19.73 -0.02
N GLN A 238 -27.22 -19.43 -0.12
CA GLN A 238 -26.25 -19.73 0.93
C GLN A 238 -26.62 -19.11 2.28
N TYR A 239 -27.25 -17.93 2.28
CA TYR A 239 -27.73 -17.24 3.47
C TYR A 239 -29.24 -17.42 3.72
N GLY A 240 -29.86 -18.40 3.06
CA GLY A 240 -31.25 -18.81 3.28
C GLY A 240 -32.28 -17.90 2.62
N VAL A 241 -31.85 -16.88 1.87
CA VAL A 241 -32.75 -15.95 1.20
C VAL A 241 -33.25 -16.59 -0.10
N ASN A 242 -34.57 -16.65 -0.27
CA ASN A 242 -35.16 -17.09 -1.53
C ASN A 242 -34.88 -16.05 -2.63
N PRO A 243 -34.22 -16.42 -3.77
CA PRO A 243 -33.85 -15.45 -4.79
C PRO A 243 -35.04 -14.72 -5.43
N HIS A 244 -36.19 -15.37 -5.55
CA HIS A 244 -37.39 -14.76 -6.10
C HIS A 244 -37.98 -13.72 -5.14
N ALA A 245 -37.97 -14.00 -3.84
CA ALA A 245 -38.39 -13.03 -2.83
C ALA A 245 -37.46 -11.80 -2.84
N ALA A 246 -36.14 -12.02 -2.88
CA ALA A 246 -35.16 -10.94 -2.97
C ALA A 246 -35.36 -10.07 -4.21
N TYR A 247 -35.60 -10.68 -5.38
CA TYR A 247 -35.89 -9.96 -6.62
C TYR A 247 -37.08 -9.01 -6.49
N HIS A 248 -38.19 -9.48 -5.91
CA HIS A 248 -39.39 -8.67 -5.74
C HIS A 248 -39.18 -7.51 -4.76
N LEU A 249 -38.50 -7.74 -3.65
CA LEU A 249 -38.18 -6.69 -2.68
C LEU A 249 -37.27 -5.62 -3.29
N VAL A 250 -36.28 -6.04 -4.08
CA VAL A 250 -35.41 -5.12 -4.82
C VAL A 250 -36.19 -4.32 -5.85
N LYS A 251 -37.13 -4.93 -6.58
CA LYS A 251 -38.00 -4.18 -7.50
C LYS A 251 -38.81 -3.10 -6.79
N GLN A 252 -39.41 -3.42 -5.65
CA GLN A 252 -40.15 -2.45 -4.86
C GLN A 252 -39.25 -1.29 -4.39
N TYR A 253 -38.01 -1.60 -3.99
CA TYR A 253 -37.03 -0.57 -3.66
C TYR A 253 -36.70 0.33 -4.86
N LEU A 254 -36.45 -0.23 -6.05
CA LEU A 254 -36.17 0.55 -7.25
C LEU A 254 -37.35 1.44 -7.64
N GLU A 255 -38.59 0.96 -7.49
CA GLU A 255 -39.80 1.79 -7.68
C GLU A 255 -39.87 2.95 -6.67
N GLN A 256 -39.47 2.73 -5.41
CA GLN A 256 -39.38 3.81 -4.42
C GLN A 256 -38.34 4.86 -4.81
N VAL A 257 -37.16 4.44 -5.29
CA VAL A 257 -36.09 5.34 -5.76
C VAL A 257 -36.56 6.14 -6.99
N GLU A 258 -37.28 5.52 -7.91
CA GLU A 258 -37.85 6.19 -9.08
C GLU A 258 -38.89 7.24 -8.68
N ASN A 259 -39.72 6.95 -7.68
CA ASN A 259 -40.70 7.91 -7.16
C ASN A 259 -40.02 9.13 -6.52
N ILE A 260 -38.92 8.95 -5.79
CA ILE A 260 -38.12 10.05 -5.24
C ILE A 260 -37.58 10.91 -6.38
N THR A 261 -37.02 10.28 -7.41
CA THR A 261 -36.46 10.97 -8.59
C THR A 261 -37.52 11.75 -9.35
N THR A 262 -38.67 11.13 -9.60
CA THR A 262 -39.81 11.75 -10.30
C THR A 262 -40.42 12.91 -9.51
N SER A 263 -40.33 12.89 -8.18
CA SER A 263 -40.73 14.01 -7.32
C SER A 263 -39.81 15.24 -7.39
N GLY A 264 -38.73 15.18 -8.18
CA GLY A 264 -37.76 16.26 -8.36
C GLY A 264 -36.60 16.25 -7.36
N ASN A 265 -36.48 15.19 -6.55
CA ASN A 265 -35.40 15.03 -5.56
C ASN A 265 -34.36 14.01 -6.04
N ALA A 266 -33.08 14.25 -5.77
CA ALA A 266 -32.04 13.25 -6.02
C ALA A 266 -31.97 12.27 -4.82
N PRO A 267 -32.04 10.94 -5.03
CA PRO A 267 -31.92 9.97 -3.95
C PRO A 267 -30.52 9.99 -3.34
N SER A 268 -30.43 10.04 -2.01
CA SER A 268 -29.17 9.92 -1.27
C SER A 268 -28.73 8.46 -1.18
N ILE A 269 -27.41 8.22 -1.06
CA ILE A 269 -26.87 6.87 -0.81
C ILE A 269 -27.41 6.25 0.48
N ASN A 270 -27.86 7.07 1.44
CA ASN A 270 -28.48 6.58 2.67
C ASN A 270 -29.76 5.78 2.40
N VAL A 271 -30.49 6.08 1.33
CA VAL A 271 -31.69 5.31 0.93
C VAL A 271 -31.32 3.86 0.63
N LEU A 272 -30.15 3.63 0.02
CA LEU A 272 -29.60 2.29 -0.20
C LEU A 272 -29.23 1.63 1.13
N TYR A 273 -28.50 2.32 2.01
CA TYR A 273 -28.10 1.76 3.30
C TYR A 273 -29.30 1.37 4.16
N ASP A 274 -30.32 2.23 4.24
CA ASP A 274 -31.56 1.94 4.96
C ASP A 274 -32.30 0.72 4.39
N PHE A 275 -32.25 0.51 3.07
CA PHE A 275 -32.82 -0.68 2.46
C PHE A 275 -32.05 -1.94 2.84
N LEU A 276 -30.72 -1.90 2.76
CA LEU A 276 -29.87 -3.04 3.13
C LEU A 276 -30.05 -3.43 4.60
N ASP A 277 -30.16 -2.45 5.50
CA ASP A 277 -30.43 -2.66 6.92
C ASP A 277 -31.78 -3.35 7.14
N LYS A 278 -32.83 -2.91 6.44
CA LYS A 278 -34.16 -3.57 6.48
C LYS A 278 -34.12 -5.00 5.96
N MET A 279 -33.35 -5.27 4.90
CA MET A 279 -33.20 -6.62 4.37
C MET A 279 -32.47 -7.53 5.35
N TYR A 280 -31.43 -7.03 6.01
CA TYR A 280 -30.81 -7.80 7.09
C TYR A 280 -31.82 -8.15 8.19
N GLU A 281 -32.57 -7.17 8.70
CA GLU A 281 -33.55 -7.43 9.76
C GLU A 281 -34.61 -8.48 9.37
N LEU A 282 -35.03 -8.49 8.11
CA LEU A 282 -36.01 -9.45 7.59
C LEU A 282 -35.43 -10.87 7.44
N PHE A 283 -34.14 -11.00 7.08
CA PHE A 283 -33.53 -12.28 6.71
C PHE A 283 -32.44 -12.77 7.68
N LYS A 284 -32.20 -12.07 8.81
CA LYS A 284 -31.07 -12.34 9.73
C LYS A 284 -31.01 -13.75 10.28
N ASP A 285 -32.13 -14.48 10.32
CA ASP A 285 -32.21 -15.85 10.83
C ASP A 285 -32.36 -16.92 9.74
N GLU A 286 -32.51 -16.52 8.47
CA GLU A 286 -32.85 -17.45 7.38
C GLU A 286 -31.70 -18.40 7.03
N TYR A 287 -30.45 -17.98 7.25
CA TYR A 287 -29.26 -18.83 7.08
C TYR A 287 -29.33 -20.13 7.90
N LYS A 288 -30.10 -20.16 9.00
CA LYS A 288 -30.33 -21.37 9.82
C LYS A 288 -31.06 -22.47 9.03
N HIS A 289 -31.88 -22.12 8.03
CA HIS A 289 -32.48 -23.10 7.13
C HIS A 289 -31.42 -23.78 6.26
N THR A 290 -30.49 -23.00 5.71
CA THR A 290 -29.38 -23.51 4.91
C THR A 290 -28.46 -24.38 5.76
N MET A 291 -28.09 -23.94 6.98
CA MET A 291 -27.31 -24.74 7.92
C MET A 291 -27.96 -26.11 8.21
N ARG A 292 -29.26 -26.12 8.51
CA ARG A 292 -29.99 -27.37 8.75
C ARG A 292 -29.96 -28.30 7.53
N ARG A 293 -30.08 -27.74 6.33
CA ARG A 293 -30.02 -28.51 5.07
C ARG A 293 -28.67 -29.18 4.84
N ILE A 294 -27.57 -28.50 5.17
CA ILE A 294 -26.21 -29.03 5.03
C ILE A 294 -25.71 -29.82 6.25
N GLY A 295 -26.52 -29.90 7.31
CA GLY A 295 -26.23 -30.69 8.52
C GLY A 295 -25.36 -29.98 9.57
N LEU A 296 -25.24 -28.66 9.52
CA LEU A 296 -24.54 -27.88 10.55
C LEU A 296 -25.47 -27.53 11.71
N LYS A 297 -24.97 -27.69 12.95
CA LYS A 297 -25.69 -27.34 14.17
C LYS A 297 -25.46 -25.89 14.59
N ASN A 298 -24.19 -25.48 14.57
CA ASN A 298 -23.74 -24.14 14.95
C ASN A 298 -22.95 -23.54 13.78
N LEU A 299 -23.13 -22.25 13.52
CA LEU A 299 -22.36 -21.52 12.51
C LEU A 299 -20.95 -21.29 13.03
N ILE A 300 -20.87 -20.89 14.29
CA ILE A 300 -19.65 -20.54 15.00
C ILE A 300 -19.21 -21.74 15.84
N SER A 301 -17.95 -22.15 15.70
CA SER A 301 -17.34 -23.20 16.52
C SER A 301 -16.49 -22.57 17.60
N GLU A 302 -17.05 -22.42 18.80
CA GLU A 302 -16.43 -21.64 19.89
C GLU A 302 -15.05 -22.15 20.32
N ASP A 303 -14.79 -23.46 20.17
CA ASP A 303 -13.50 -24.09 20.53
C ASP A 303 -12.30 -23.58 19.72
N TYR A 304 -12.54 -22.90 18.59
CA TYR A 304 -11.51 -22.43 17.66
C TYR A 304 -11.46 -20.91 17.54
N LEU A 305 -12.08 -20.19 18.48
CA LEU A 305 -12.04 -18.74 18.52
C LEU A 305 -10.97 -18.25 19.48
N TYR A 306 -10.29 -17.18 19.09
CA TYR A 306 -9.57 -16.35 20.03
C TYR A 306 -10.57 -15.45 20.77
N LEU A 307 -10.65 -15.63 22.09
CA LEU A 307 -11.52 -14.86 22.98
C LEU A 307 -10.66 -13.98 23.88
N GLU A 308 -10.97 -12.70 23.94
CA GLU A 308 -10.35 -11.78 24.88
C GLU A 308 -10.98 -11.98 26.29
N GLU A 309 -10.18 -11.75 27.32
CA GLU A 309 -10.71 -11.63 28.68
C GLU A 309 -11.52 -10.34 28.76
N LYS A 310 -12.84 -10.47 28.63
CA LYS A 310 -13.73 -9.31 28.73
C LYS A 310 -13.53 -8.69 30.10
N THR A 311 -13.19 -7.41 30.11
CA THR A 311 -12.99 -6.65 31.34
C THR A 311 -14.35 -6.59 32.02
N ALA A 312 -14.65 -7.56 32.90
CA ALA A 312 -15.77 -7.46 33.79
C ALA A 312 -15.62 -6.12 34.50
N GLN A 313 -16.59 -5.22 34.33
CA GLN A 313 -16.61 -3.96 35.05
C GLN A 313 -16.39 -4.28 36.53
N ILE A 314 -15.22 -3.89 37.05
CA ILE A 314 -14.95 -3.82 38.47
C ILE A 314 -15.85 -2.70 39.00
N LEU A 315 -17.12 -3.04 39.25
CA LEU A 315 -18.12 -2.23 39.94
C LEU A 315 -18.91 -3.07 40.96
N GLU A 316 -18.29 -4.13 41.48
CA GLU A 316 -18.72 -4.83 42.69
C GLU A 316 -17.52 -4.98 43.62
N GLU A 317 -17.08 -3.88 44.26
CA GLU A 317 -16.32 -3.85 45.54
C GLU A 317 -15.94 -2.41 45.95
N GLU A 318 -16.91 -1.48 45.96
CA GLU A 318 -16.83 -0.24 46.77
C GLU A 318 -18.14 -0.01 47.55
N ASN A 319 -18.82 -1.10 47.95
CA ASN A 319 -19.99 -1.06 48.83
C ASN A 319 -19.82 -2.03 50.02
N ASP A 320 -18.64 -2.07 50.62
CA ASP A 320 -18.45 -2.60 51.97
C ASP A 320 -17.12 -2.11 52.58
N VAL A 321 -17.08 -0.82 52.99
CA VAL A 321 -16.28 -0.34 54.15
C VAL A 321 -17.05 0.74 54.89
#